data_AF-A0A917STU6-F1
#
_entry.id   AF-A0A917STU6-F1
#
_cell.length_a   1.000
_cell.length_b   1.000
_cell.length_c   1.000
_cell.angle_alpha   90.00
_cell.angle_beta   90.00
_cell.angle_gamma   90.00
#
_symmetry.space_group_name_H-M   'P 1'
#
loop_
_entity.id
_entity.type
_entity.pdbx_description
1 polymer ?
#
loop_
_entity_poly.entity_id
_entity_poly.type
_entity_poly.pdbx_seq_one_letter_code
_entity_poly.pdbx_strand_id
1 'polypeptide(L)'
;MTDPDRLALNTATTKQWTLQQAIDGAVHAGIRGLGVWRDRVAEVGAVRAGRMLTEAGLTVTSLCRGGFLTAADAGGIGDCLADNRSAIEEAAAVGTSELVLVVGGLPPGDRDLAGARLRVADRIADLVPFAATHGVRLVLEPLHPMYCADRAVLSTVAQALDLADPFPAETVGIVIDTFHVWWDPQLPGQIERAAAAGRLALYQVNDFLLPIAADALLSRGMMGDGCIDLADISTRVTAAGYTGPVEVEIFNADIWQQDGAEVVRTVIDRYRRLVLPFLGGS
;
A
#
# COMPACT_ATOMS: atom_id res chain seq x y z
N MET A 1 -26.87 0.77 -10.85
CA MET A 1 -25.60 1.32 -10.32
C MET A 1 -24.78 0.12 -9.89
N THR A 2 -23.69 -0.18 -10.58
CA THR A 2 -22.76 -1.24 -10.19
C THR A 2 -22.20 -0.91 -8.80
N ASP A 3 -22.38 -1.85 -7.86
CA ASP A 3 -21.92 -1.74 -6.48
C ASP A 3 -20.40 -1.50 -6.48
N PRO A 4 -19.85 -0.54 -5.72
CA PRO A 4 -18.40 -0.38 -5.55
C PRO A 4 -17.78 -1.53 -4.72
N ASP A 5 -18.11 -2.78 -5.02
CA ASP A 5 -17.79 -3.98 -4.23
C ASP A 5 -16.29 -4.13 -3.94
N ARG A 6 -15.44 -3.63 -4.84
CA ARG A 6 -13.97 -3.69 -4.73
C ARG A 6 -13.33 -2.42 -4.15
N LEU A 7 -14.09 -1.34 -3.95
CA LEU A 7 -13.53 -0.10 -3.41
C LEU A 7 -13.12 -0.30 -1.94
N ALA A 8 -11.89 0.09 -1.64
CA ALA A 8 -11.38 0.22 -0.29
C ALA A 8 -10.84 1.62 -0.03
N LEU A 9 -10.95 2.08 1.21
CA LEU A 9 -10.41 3.36 1.65
C LEU A 9 -9.16 3.10 2.50
N ASN A 10 -8.01 3.67 2.12
CA ASN A 10 -6.86 3.70 3.01
C ASN A 10 -7.00 4.87 4.01
N THR A 11 -6.73 4.63 5.29
CA THR A 11 -6.86 5.66 6.35
C THR A 11 -5.91 6.85 6.17
N ALA A 12 -4.87 6.75 5.34
CA ALA A 12 -4.07 7.91 4.95
C ALA A 12 -4.87 8.95 4.15
N THR A 13 -5.88 8.53 3.39
CA THR A 13 -6.76 9.45 2.63
C THR A 13 -7.60 10.34 3.56
N THR A 14 -7.96 9.83 4.73
CA THR A 14 -8.71 10.55 5.78
C THR A 14 -7.84 10.73 7.02
N LYS A 15 -6.61 11.25 6.84
CA LYS A 15 -5.57 11.31 7.88
C LYS A 15 -5.96 11.96 9.21
N GLN A 16 -6.98 12.83 9.22
CA GLN A 16 -7.49 13.47 10.44
C GLN A 16 -8.48 12.61 11.24
N TRP A 17 -8.98 11.52 10.66
CA TRP A 17 -9.87 10.60 11.36
C TRP A 17 -9.11 9.67 12.30
N THR A 18 -9.69 9.44 13.47
CA THR A 18 -9.36 8.29 14.33
C THR A 18 -9.78 6.99 13.64
N LEU A 19 -9.32 5.85 14.15
CA LEU A 19 -9.76 4.54 13.63
C LEU A 19 -11.29 4.41 13.66
N GLN A 20 -11.94 4.82 14.77
CA GLN A 20 -13.39 4.75 14.89
C GLN A 20 -14.10 5.61 13.83
N GLN A 21 -13.63 6.84 13.61
CA GLN A 21 -14.20 7.72 12.59
C GLN A 21 -14.04 7.15 11.17
N ALA A 22 -12.91 6.51 10.88
CA ALA A 22 -12.69 5.84 9.60
C ALA A 22 -13.63 4.64 9.39
N ILE A 23 -13.86 3.84 10.44
CA ILE A 23 -14.84 2.75 10.43
C ILE A 23 -16.25 3.29 10.17
N ASP A 24 -16.69 4.26 10.96
CA ASP A 24 -18.04 4.84 10.86
C ASP A 24 -18.25 5.50 9.49
N GLY A 25 -17.26 6.24 9.00
CA GLY A 25 -17.28 6.89 7.69
C GLY A 25 -17.36 5.89 6.54
N ALA A 26 -16.59 4.80 6.59
CA ALA A 26 -16.64 3.75 5.58
C ALA A 26 -18.01 3.05 5.56
N VAL A 27 -18.52 2.65 6.72
CA VAL A 27 -19.85 2.00 6.87
C VAL A 27 -20.95 2.91 6.36
N HIS A 28 -20.95 4.18 6.77
CA HIS A 28 -21.94 5.16 6.34
C HIS A 28 -21.94 5.37 4.82
N ALA A 29 -20.76 5.37 4.21
CA ALA A 29 -20.59 5.57 2.78
C ALA A 29 -20.78 4.29 1.95
N GLY A 30 -20.99 3.13 2.60
CA GLY A 30 -21.14 1.82 1.94
C GLY A 30 -19.83 1.24 1.39
N ILE A 31 -18.67 1.69 1.90
CA ILE A 31 -17.36 1.12 1.56
C ILE A 31 -17.13 -0.12 2.45
N ARG A 32 -16.76 -1.25 1.83
CA ARG A 32 -16.57 -2.52 2.52
C ARG A 32 -15.13 -2.84 2.91
N GLY A 33 -14.15 -2.18 2.27
CA GLY A 33 -12.72 -2.40 2.52
C GLY A 33 -12.04 -1.21 3.21
N LEU A 34 -11.16 -1.50 4.18
CA LEU A 34 -10.28 -0.52 4.78
C LEU A 34 -8.82 -0.98 4.76
N GLY A 35 -7.94 -0.15 4.20
CA GLY A 35 -6.49 -0.23 4.42
C GLY A 35 -6.15 0.61 5.63
N VAL A 36 -5.63 0.01 6.70
CA VAL A 36 -5.43 0.71 7.98
C VAL A 36 -3.96 1.00 8.21
N TRP A 37 -3.67 2.13 8.86
CA TRP A 37 -2.32 2.48 9.26
C TRP A 37 -2.02 2.09 10.70
N ARG A 38 -0.78 1.68 10.98
CA ARG A 38 -0.32 1.27 12.32
C ARG A 38 -0.54 2.36 13.38
N ASP A 39 -0.47 3.64 13.01
CA ASP A 39 -0.77 4.75 13.92
C ASP A 39 -2.25 4.79 14.32
N ARG A 40 -3.18 4.52 13.39
CA ARG A 40 -4.61 4.34 13.69
C ARG A 40 -4.87 3.12 14.54
N VAL A 41 -4.18 2.02 14.25
CA VAL A 41 -4.27 0.78 15.04
C VAL A 41 -3.78 1.00 16.47
N ALA A 42 -2.69 1.75 16.66
CA ALA A 42 -2.10 2.04 17.95
C ALA A 42 -3.01 2.86 18.89
N GLU A 43 -3.99 3.59 18.37
CA GLU A 43 -4.96 4.35 19.17
C GLU A 43 -5.74 3.46 20.15
N VAL A 44 -6.00 2.20 19.76
CA VAL A 44 -6.78 1.24 20.55
C VAL A 44 -6.08 -0.11 20.76
N GLY A 45 -4.96 -0.35 20.06
CA GLY A 45 -4.24 -1.62 20.04
C GLY A 45 -4.82 -2.62 19.03
N ALA A 46 -3.95 -3.44 18.41
CA ALA A 46 -4.28 -4.30 17.27
C ALA A 46 -5.45 -5.26 17.50
N VAL A 47 -5.49 -5.94 18.66
CA VAL A 47 -6.59 -6.86 18.99
C VAL A 47 -7.94 -6.14 19.08
N ARG A 48 -7.98 -4.93 19.66
CA ARG A 48 -9.23 -4.16 19.75
C ARG A 48 -9.61 -3.60 18.39
N ALA A 49 -8.65 -3.08 17.62
CA ALA A 49 -8.86 -2.61 16.26
C ALA A 49 -9.47 -3.70 15.37
N GLY A 50 -8.91 -4.93 15.38
CA GLY A 50 -9.45 -6.06 14.61
C GLY A 50 -10.88 -6.43 14.99
N ARG A 51 -11.23 -6.40 16.28
CA ARG A 51 -12.61 -6.60 16.74
C ARG A 51 -13.54 -5.51 16.22
N MET A 52 -13.14 -4.25 16.30
CA MET A 52 -13.94 -3.12 15.80
C MET A 52 -14.20 -3.22 14.30
N LEU A 53 -13.18 -3.56 13.51
CA LEU A 53 -13.29 -3.75 12.06
C LEU A 53 -14.22 -4.93 11.71
N THR A 54 -14.07 -6.06 12.42
CA THR A 54 -14.92 -7.25 12.24
C THR A 54 -16.37 -6.98 12.64
N GLU A 55 -16.62 -6.35 13.79
CA GLU A 55 -17.96 -6.00 14.28
C GLU A 55 -18.68 -5.02 13.33
N ALA A 56 -17.93 -4.16 12.65
CA ALA A 56 -18.45 -3.27 11.62
C ALA A 56 -18.69 -3.95 10.25
N GLY A 57 -18.31 -5.22 10.09
CA GLY A 57 -18.45 -5.97 8.84
C GLY A 57 -17.49 -5.52 7.73
N LEU A 58 -16.37 -4.88 8.10
CA LEU A 58 -15.36 -4.39 7.15
C LEU A 58 -14.28 -5.43 6.90
N THR A 59 -13.83 -5.52 5.65
CA THR A 59 -12.64 -6.28 5.27
C THR A 59 -11.40 -5.40 5.43
N VAL A 60 -10.38 -5.89 6.13
CA VAL A 60 -9.10 -5.17 6.27
C VAL A 60 -8.22 -5.53 5.08
N THR A 61 -8.11 -4.62 4.11
CA THR A 61 -7.44 -4.88 2.83
C THR A 61 -5.93 -4.90 2.95
N SER A 62 -5.39 -4.12 3.87
CA SER A 62 -3.95 -4.03 4.14
C SER A 62 -3.68 -3.42 5.50
N LEU A 63 -2.49 -3.69 6.06
CA LEU A 63 -1.88 -2.91 7.13
C LEU A 63 -0.69 -2.13 6.58
N CYS A 64 -0.70 -0.81 6.78
CA CYS A 64 0.38 0.10 6.44
C CYS A 64 1.10 0.57 7.72
N ARG A 65 2.37 0.27 7.95
CA ARG A 65 3.29 -0.50 7.13
C ARG A 65 4.43 -1.03 8.00
N GLY A 66 5.09 -2.08 7.52
CA GLY A 66 6.44 -2.44 7.95
C GLY A 66 7.49 -1.75 7.06
N GLY A 67 8.70 -2.32 7.05
CA GLY A 67 9.80 -1.92 6.19
C GLY A 67 10.95 -1.26 6.97
N PHE A 68 11.55 -0.21 6.41
CA PHE A 68 12.74 0.47 6.96
C PHE A 68 13.91 -0.48 7.28
N LEU A 69 14.27 -1.33 6.31
CA LEU A 69 15.16 -2.49 6.45
C LEU A 69 16.61 -2.21 6.05
N THR A 70 17.01 -0.94 5.91
CA THR A 70 18.31 -0.56 5.34
C THR A 70 19.41 -0.31 6.37
N ALA A 71 19.14 -0.47 7.67
CA ALA A 71 20.13 -0.27 8.74
C ALA A 71 21.39 -1.11 8.54
N ALA A 72 22.56 -0.51 8.80
CA ALA A 72 23.87 -1.13 8.57
C ALA A 72 24.53 -1.67 9.84
N ASP A 73 24.22 -1.12 11.00
CA ASP A 73 24.75 -1.54 12.29
C ASP A 73 23.83 -2.58 12.98
N ALA A 74 24.41 -3.36 13.89
CA ALA A 74 23.71 -4.44 14.57
C ALA A 74 22.50 -3.96 15.40
N GLY A 75 22.56 -2.76 15.98
CA GLY A 75 21.47 -2.19 16.76
C GLY A 75 20.29 -1.86 15.85
N GLY A 76 20.53 -1.08 14.80
CA GLY A 76 19.49 -0.73 13.82
C GLY A 76 18.88 -1.95 13.11
N ILE A 77 19.68 -3.00 12.86
CA ILE A 77 19.16 -4.28 12.34
C ILE A 77 18.22 -4.95 13.35
N GLY A 78 18.61 -4.99 14.63
CA GLY A 78 17.76 -5.55 15.69
C GLY A 78 16.44 -4.79 15.81
N ASP A 79 16.50 -3.46 15.81
CA ASP A 79 15.33 -2.59 15.94
C ASP A 79 14.38 -2.73 14.75
N CYS A 80 14.89 -2.72 13.51
CA CYS A 80 14.02 -2.85 12.34
C CYS A 80 13.36 -4.24 12.26
N LEU A 81 14.09 -5.32 12.60
CA LEU A 81 13.51 -6.66 12.64
C LEU A 81 12.45 -6.79 13.75
N ALA A 82 12.68 -6.20 14.93
CA ALA A 82 11.71 -6.21 16.02
C ALA A 82 10.43 -5.46 15.64
N ASP A 83 10.54 -4.27 15.05
CA ASP A 83 9.38 -3.49 14.60
C ASP A 83 8.59 -4.22 13.51
N ASN A 84 9.27 -4.87 12.55
CA ASN A 84 8.60 -5.63 11.50
C ASN A 84 7.92 -6.91 12.03
N ARG A 85 8.48 -7.57 13.04
CA ARG A 85 7.79 -8.69 13.71
C ARG A 85 6.52 -8.19 14.42
N SER A 86 6.57 -7.04 15.09
CA SER A 86 5.38 -6.39 15.66
C SER A 86 4.36 -6.07 14.56
N ALA A 87 4.78 -5.50 13.43
CA ALA A 87 3.89 -5.19 12.32
C ALA A 87 3.21 -6.43 11.72
N ILE A 88 3.91 -7.58 11.67
CA ILE A 88 3.35 -8.87 11.24
C ILE A 88 2.29 -9.36 12.23
N GLU A 89 2.57 -9.31 13.53
CA GLU A 89 1.61 -9.68 14.57
C GLU A 89 0.39 -8.76 14.57
N GLU A 90 0.60 -7.46 14.37
CA GLU A 90 -0.44 -6.45 14.23
C GLU A 90 -1.32 -6.74 13.00
N ALA A 91 -0.75 -7.07 11.84
CA ALA A 91 -1.49 -7.41 10.62
C ALA A 91 -2.43 -8.60 10.86
N ALA A 92 -1.89 -9.68 11.44
CA ALA A 92 -2.68 -10.84 11.82
C ALA A 92 -3.79 -10.48 12.83
N ALA A 93 -3.48 -9.66 13.84
CA ALA A 93 -4.43 -9.28 14.87
C ALA A 93 -5.56 -8.35 14.38
N VAL A 94 -5.28 -7.46 13.41
CA VAL A 94 -6.33 -6.65 12.77
C VAL A 94 -7.16 -7.44 11.75
N GLY A 95 -6.71 -8.63 11.37
CA GLY A 95 -7.44 -9.54 10.49
C GLY A 95 -7.11 -9.40 9.01
N THR A 96 -5.91 -8.91 8.67
CA THR A 96 -5.41 -8.87 7.28
C THR A 96 -4.25 -9.84 7.09
N SER A 97 -4.15 -10.41 5.89
CA SER A 97 -2.98 -11.18 5.46
C SER A 97 -1.94 -10.31 4.75
N GLU A 98 -2.19 -9.02 4.52
CA GLU A 98 -1.34 -8.18 3.68
C GLU A 98 -0.66 -7.08 4.51
N LEU A 99 0.65 -7.20 4.71
CA LEU A 99 1.46 -6.16 5.34
C LEU A 99 2.27 -5.41 4.27
N VAL A 100 1.89 -4.16 4.00
CA VAL A 100 2.64 -3.30 3.06
C VAL A 100 3.99 -2.95 3.66
N LEU A 101 5.06 -3.01 2.85
CA LEU A 101 6.42 -2.69 3.24
C LEU A 101 6.98 -1.50 2.45
N VAL A 102 7.27 -0.41 3.17
CA VAL A 102 8.09 0.71 2.68
C VAL A 102 9.54 0.46 3.09
N VAL A 103 10.37 -0.04 2.18
CA VAL A 103 11.61 -0.76 2.53
C VAL A 103 12.72 0.08 3.20
N GLY A 104 12.64 1.41 3.21
CA GLY A 104 13.66 2.29 3.78
C GLY A 104 14.60 2.92 2.74
N GLY A 105 15.00 4.16 2.98
CA GLY A 105 16.03 4.88 2.20
C GLY A 105 17.46 4.55 2.63
N LEU A 106 18.42 5.39 2.24
CA LEU A 106 19.80 5.25 2.70
C LEU A 106 19.93 5.64 4.18
N PRO A 107 20.66 4.85 5.01
CA PRO A 107 21.02 5.27 6.35
C PRO A 107 21.79 6.60 6.35
N PRO A 108 21.74 7.38 7.45
CA PRO A 108 22.47 8.64 7.54
C PRO A 108 23.96 8.49 7.23
N GLY A 109 24.44 9.25 6.24
CA GLY A 109 25.83 9.22 5.79
C GLY A 109 26.21 8.06 4.86
N ASP A 110 25.31 7.09 4.65
CA ASP A 110 25.50 6.01 3.69
C ASP A 110 25.36 6.52 2.24
N ARG A 111 26.17 5.96 1.35
CA ARG A 111 26.16 6.22 -0.10
C ARG A 111 26.10 4.93 -0.92
N ASP A 112 26.13 3.77 -0.26
CA ASP A 112 26.10 2.46 -0.89
C ASP A 112 24.66 2.01 -1.15
N LEU A 113 24.09 2.50 -2.25
CA LEU A 113 22.74 2.12 -2.67
C LEU A 113 22.61 0.62 -2.98
N ALA A 114 23.66 0.00 -3.51
CA ALA A 114 23.67 -1.43 -3.81
C ALA A 114 23.64 -2.23 -2.51
N GLY A 115 24.50 -1.88 -1.54
CA GLY A 115 24.52 -2.48 -0.21
C GLY A 115 23.20 -2.26 0.53
N ALA A 116 22.59 -1.08 0.45
CA ALA A 116 21.28 -0.84 1.06
C ALA A 116 20.20 -1.79 0.51
N ARG A 117 20.18 -2.04 -0.80
CA ARG A 117 19.26 -3.01 -1.42
C ARG A 117 19.54 -4.44 -1.00
N LEU A 118 20.82 -4.83 -0.87
CA LEU A 118 21.19 -6.16 -0.36
C LEU A 118 20.73 -6.34 1.09
N ARG A 119 20.86 -5.31 1.94
CA ARG A 119 20.36 -5.36 3.31
C ARG A 119 18.84 -5.53 3.35
N VAL A 120 18.08 -4.86 2.49
CA VAL A 120 16.64 -5.11 2.37
C VAL A 120 16.36 -6.58 2.02
N ALA A 121 17.09 -7.16 1.05
CA ALA A 121 16.95 -8.57 0.68
C ALA A 121 17.20 -9.52 1.85
N ASP A 122 18.30 -9.31 2.58
CA ASP A 122 18.65 -10.11 3.76
C ASP A 122 17.56 -10.05 4.83
N ARG A 123 17.04 -8.85 5.13
CA ARG A 123 16.01 -8.69 6.16
C ARG A 123 14.65 -9.21 5.75
N ILE A 124 14.29 -9.15 4.47
CA ILE A 124 13.09 -9.86 3.97
C ILE A 124 13.27 -11.37 4.20
N ALA A 125 14.43 -11.94 3.86
CA ALA A 125 14.71 -13.35 4.11
C ALA A 125 14.60 -13.73 5.59
N ASP A 126 15.05 -12.87 6.51
CA ASP A 126 14.93 -13.06 7.96
C ASP A 126 13.46 -13.00 8.46
N LEU A 127 12.61 -12.23 7.79
CA LEU A 127 11.21 -12.00 8.19
C LEU A 127 10.24 -13.01 7.58
N VAL A 128 10.50 -13.51 6.37
CA VAL A 128 9.59 -14.42 5.64
C VAL A 128 9.16 -15.65 6.47
N PRO A 129 10.06 -16.38 7.16
CA PRO A 129 9.64 -17.52 7.97
C PRO A 129 8.66 -17.14 9.09
N PHE A 130 8.86 -15.97 9.71
CA PHE A 130 7.99 -15.49 10.79
C PHE A 130 6.65 -14.95 10.24
N ALA A 131 6.66 -14.28 9.09
CA ALA A 131 5.45 -13.83 8.41
C ALA A 131 4.56 -15.03 8.04
N ALA A 132 5.16 -16.10 7.51
CA ALA A 132 4.48 -17.33 7.15
C ALA A 132 3.78 -18.02 8.34
N THR A 133 4.39 -18.05 9.54
CA THR A 133 3.73 -18.64 10.73
C THR A 133 2.52 -17.85 11.21
N HIS A 134 2.38 -16.59 10.78
CA HIS A 134 1.25 -15.73 11.11
C HIS A 134 0.23 -15.62 9.97
N GLY A 135 0.46 -16.31 8.84
CA GLY A 135 -0.40 -16.20 7.66
C GLY A 135 -0.38 -14.81 7.03
N VAL A 136 0.73 -14.07 7.21
CA VAL A 136 0.91 -12.72 6.67
C VAL A 136 1.89 -12.77 5.51
N ARG A 137 1.50 -12.15 4.40
CA ARG A 137 2.31 -11.87 3.23
C ARG A 137 2.97 -10.49 3.37
N LEU A 138 4.27 -10.46 3.14
CA LEU A 138 5.04 -9.22 3.05
C LEU A 138 4.83 -8.63 1.65
N VAL A 139 4.12 -7.50 1.57
CA VAL A 139 3.74 -6.86 0.30
C VAL A 139 4.70 -5.72 0.01
N LEU A 140 5.62 -5.93 -0.92
CA LEU A 140 6.63 -4.94 -1.29
C LEU A 140 5.98 -3.80 -2.09
N GLU A 141 6.13 -2.58 -1.58
CA GLU A 141 5.72 -1.37 -2.28
C GLU A 141 6.94 -0.72 -2.95
N PRO A 142 7.12 -0.87 -4.27
CA PRO A 142 8.08 -0.03 -4.98
C PRO A 142 7.59 1.41 -4.94
N LEU A 143 8.39 2.32 -4.40
CA LEU A 143 8.05 3.74 -4.30
C LEU A 143 8.60 4.53 -5.48
N HIS A 144 7.96 5.66 -5.80
CA HIS A 144 8.45 6.56 -6.85
C HIS A 144 9.95 6.90 -6.64
N PRO A 145 10.82 6.89 -7.68
CA PRO A 145 12.27 7.08 -7.55
C PRO A 145 12.73 8.34 -6.81
N MET A 146 11.87 9.35 -6.71
CA MET A 146 12.14 10.57 -5.94
C MET A 146 12.35 10.29 -4.44
N TYR A 147 11.82 9.17 -3.94
CA TYR A 147 11.92 8.74 -2.54
C TYR A 147 13.09 7.78 -2.27
N CYS A 148 13.94 7.53 -3.28
CA CYS A 148 15.02 6.54 -3.19
C CYS A 148 15.99 6.82 -2.04
N ALA A 149 16.29 8.09 -1.80
CA ALA A 149 17.28 8.50 -0.81
C ALA A 149 16.81 8.31 0.63
N ASP A 150 15.52 8.51 0.93
CA ASP A 150 15.05 8.71 2.30
C ASP A 150 13.84 7.86 2.72
N ARG A 151 13.12 7.21 1.78
CA ARG A 151 11.99 6.32 2.14
C ARG A 151 12.10 4.91 1.61
N ALA A 152 12.60 4.69 0.40
CA ALA A 152 12.63 3.36 -0.20
C ALA A 152 13.63 3.25 -1.34
N VAL A 153 14.70 2.47 -1.12
CA VAL A 153 15.70 2.12 -2.15
C VAL A 153 15.15 1.20 -3.27
N LEU A 154 13.91 0.75 -3.13
CA LEU A 154 13.14 -0.08 -4.06
C LEU A 154 12.17 0.82 -4.85
N SER A 155 12.32 0.91 -6.18
CA SER A 155 11.59 1.92 -6.95
C SER A 155 10.84 1.43 -8.19
N THR A 156 10.97 0.16 -8.58
CA THR A 156 10.23 -0.39 -9.72
C THR A 156 9.59 -1.73 -9.37
N VAL A 157 8.50 -2.05 -10.07
CA VAL A 157 7.84 -3.36 -9.94
C VAL A 157 8.82 -4.48 -10.32
N ALA A 158 9.68 -4.27 -11.32
CA ALA A 158 10.71 -5.23 -11.69
C ALA A 158 11.65 -5.55 -10.50
N GLN A 159 12.16 -4.54 -9.80
CA GLN A 159 13.01 -4.75 -8.62
C GLN A 159 12.25 -5.45 -7.50
N ALA A 160 10.98 -5.11 -7.30
CA ALA A 160 10.16 -5.73 -6.24
C ALA A 160 9.93 -7.21 -6.52
N LEU A 161 9.68 -7.57 -7.78
CA LEU A 161 9.53 -8.95 -8.22
C LEU A 161 10.85 -9.71 -8.12
N ASP A 162 11.97 -9.13 -8.54
CA ASP A 162 13.28 -9.78 -8.41
C ASP A 162 13.62 -10.09 -6.94
N LEU A 163 13.19 -9.23 -6.01
CA LEU A 163 13.36 -9.42 -4.57
C LEU A 163 12.40 -10.47 -3.98
N ALA A 164 11.20 -10.60 -4.56
CA ALA A 164 10.18 -11.55 -4.13
C ALA A 164 10.39 -12.96 -4.69
N ASP A 165 10.99 -13.09 -5.88
CA ASP A 165 11.17 -14.34 -6.63
C ASP A 165 11.77 -15.51 -5.84
N PRO A 166 12.73 -15.32 -4.92
CA PRO A 166 13.29 -16.41 -4.12
C PRO A 166 12.29 -17.05 -3.13
N PHE A 167 11.13 -16.43 -2.87
CA PHE A 167 10.18 -16.84 -1.84
C PHE A 167 8.84 -17.32 -2.42
N PRO A 168 8.08 -18.18 -1.74
CA PRO A 168 6.73 -18.54 -2.16
C PRO A 168 5.82 -17.30 -2.34
N ALA A 169 4.95 -17.32 -3.37
CA ALA A 169 4.11 -16.18 -3.74
C ALA A 169 3.11 -15.76 -2.65
N GLU A 170 2.73 -16.70 -1.80
CA GLU A 170 1.89 -16.49 -0.62
C GLU A 170 2.62 -15.78 0.54
N THR A 171 3.96 -15.70 0.51
CA THR A 171 4.76 -15.08 1.58
C THR A 171 5.32 -13.72 1.21
N VAL A 172 5.62 -13.48 -0.07
CA VAL A 172 6.08 -12.18 -0.57
C VAL A 172 5.32 -11.79 -1.84
N GLY A 173 4.56 -10.72 -1.74
CA GLY A 173 3.79 -10.13 -2.83
C GLY A 173 4.27 -8.72 -3.15
N ILE A 174 3.60 -8.07 -4.09
CA ILE A 174 3.83 -6.68 -4.46
C ILE A 174 2.51 -5.91 -4.51
N VAL A 175 2.58 -4.61 -4.27
CA VAL A 175 1.48 -3.68 -4.51
C VAL A 175 1.77 -2.86 -5.76
N ILE A 176 0.74 -2.59 -6.55
CA ILE A 176 0.76 -1.61 -7.63
C ILE A 176 0.10 -0.34 -7.07
N ASP A 177 0.89 0.64 -6.64
CA ASP A 177 0.39 2.00 -6.34
C ASP A 177 0.62 2.89 -7.56
N THR A 178 -0.47 3.43 -8.11
CA THR A 178 -0.43 4.30 -9.29
C THR A 178 0.53 5.49 -9.14
N PHE A 179 0.62 6.13 -7.98
CA PHE A 179 1.55 7.25 -7.73
C PHE A 179 3.00 6.84 -8.00
N HIS A 180 3.31 5.60 -7.63
CA HIS A 180 4.69 5.12 -7.60
C HIS A 180 5.17 4.53 -8.92
N VAL A 181 4.26 4.01 -9.75
CA VAL A 181 4.65 3.21 -10.92
C VAL A 181 4.22 3.76 -12.27
N TRP A 182 3.32 4.76 -12.33
CA TRP A 182 2.75 5.24 -13.61
C TRP A 182 3.77 5.69 -14.67
N TRP A 183 4.97 6.09 -14.24
CA TRP A 183 6.05 6.59 -15.09
C TRP A 183 6.91 5.49 -15.74
N ASP A 184 6.81 4.24 -15.26
CA ASP A 184 7.72 3.16 -15.65
C ASP A 184 7.33 2.56 -17.02
N PRO A 185 8.18 2.66 -18.06
CA PRO A 185 7.88 2.10 -19.37
C PRO A 185 7.78 0.57 -19.39
N GLN A 186 8.29 -0.12 -18.36
CA GLN A 186 8.19 -1.57 -18.23
C GLN A 186 6.92 -2.02 -17.48
N LEU A 187 6.15 -1.09 -16.91
CA LEU A 187 4.99 -1.40 -16.07
C LEU A 187 4.04 -2.43 -16.70
N PRO A 188 3.66 -2.34 -18.00
CA PRO A 188 2.76 -3.33 -18.60
C PRO A 188 3.25 -4.78 -18.44
N GLY A 189 4.50 -5.06 -18.81
CA GLY A 189 5.07 -6.40 -18.70
C GLY A 189 5.30 -6.83 -17.25
N GLN A 190 5.56 -5.88 -16.35
CA GLN A 190 5.74 -6.21 -14.93
C GLN A 190 4.41 -6.51 -14.22
N ILE A 191 3.29 -5.90 -14.62
CA ILE A 191 1.94 -6.28 -14.14
C ILE A 191 1.64 -7.73 -14.55
N GLU A 192 1.87 -8.08 -15.81
CA GLU A 192 1.67 -9.45 -16.32
C GLU A 192 2.55 -10.45 -15.57
N ARG A 193 3.85 -10.13 -15.37
CA ARG A 193 4.77 -10.96 -14.58
C ARG A 193 4.30 -11.15 -13.14
N ALA A 194 3.90 -10.07 -12.47
CA ALA A 194 3.43 -10.12 -11.08
C ALA A 194 2.18 -11.00 -10.93
N ALA A 195 1.23 -10.88 -11.84
CA ALA A 195 0.00 -11.65 -11.82
C ALA A 195 0.24 -13.13 -12.17
N ALA A 196 1.03 -13.42 -13.20
CA ALA A 196 1.39 -14.78 -13.58
C ALA A 196 2.13 -15.53 -12.45
N ALA A 197 2.91 -14.80 -11.65
CA ALA A 197 3.59 -15.34 -10.47
C ALA A 197 2.69 -15.42 -9.21
N GLY A 198 1.42 -14.97 -9.27
CA GLY A 198 0.52 -14.93 -8.12
C GLY A 198 0.91 -13.92 -7.04
N ARG A 199 1.71 -12.89 -7.39
CA ARG A 199 2.29 -11.93 -6.44
C ARG A 199 1.58 -10.59 -6.38
N LEU A 200 0.67 -10.29 -7.30
CA LEU A 200 -0.10 -9.04 -7.28
C LEU A 200 -1.11 -9.07 -6.11
N ALA A 201 -0.71 -8.49 -4.98
CA ALA A 201 -1.43 -8.58 -3.71
C ALA A 201 -2.46 -7.46 -3.55
N LEU A 202 -2.07 -6.23 -3.90
CA LEU A 202 -2.86 -5.03 -3.70
C LEU A 202 -2.77 -4.11 -4.92
N TYR A 203 -3.84 -3.38 -5.22
CA TYR A 203 -3.85 -2.29 -6.18
C TYR A 203 -4.32 -1.01 -5.49
N GLN A 204 -3.45 0.01 -5.45
CA GLN A 204 -3.72 1.31 -4.86
C GLN A 204 -3.87 2.37 -5.94
N VAL A 205 -4.91 3.20 -5.84
CA VAL A 205 -5.21 4.26 -6.82
C VAL A 205 -5.24 5.64 -6.17
N ASN A 206 -4.69 6.60 -6.90
CA ASN A 206 -4.65 8.02 -6.62
C ASN A 206 -4.25 8.73 -7.93
N ASP A 207 -3.79 9.97 -7.87
CA ASP A 207 -3.28 10.67 -9.06
C ASP A 207 -1.97 11.42 -8.79
N PHE A 208 -1.30 11.89 -9.84
CA PHE A 208 -0.03 12.59 -9.75
C PHE A 208 -0.22 14.07 -10.10
N LEU A 209 -0.15 14.94 -9.09
CA LEU A 209 -0.38 16.37 -9.28
C LEU A 209 0.87 17.12 -9.72
N LEU A 210 0.67 18.17 -10.51
CA LEU A 210 1.68 19.16 -10.85
C LEU A 210 1.17 20.58 -10.53
N PRO A 211 2.04 21.49 -10.04
CA PRO A 211 3.43 21.25 -9.66
C PRO A 211 3.55 20.33 -8.43
N ILE A 212 4.66 19.60 -8.31
CA ILE A 212 4.96 18.78 -7.13
C ILE A 212 5.10 19.71 -5.92
N ALA A 213 4.48 19.34 -4.80
CA ALA A 213 4.57 20.08 -3.56
C ALA A 213 6.01 20.05 -3.00
N ALA A 214 6.33 21.02 -2.13
CA ALA A 214 7.66 21.11 -1.51
C ALA A 214 8.00 19.83 -0.71
N ASP A 215 7.02 19.28 0.00
CA ASP A 215 7.06 17.88 0.43
C ASP A 215 6.39 17.02 -0.63
N ALA A 216 7.21 16.31 -1.40
CA ALA A 216 6.74 15.49 -2.50
C ALA A 216 5.75 14.40 -2.04
N LEU A 217 5.83 13.96 -0.76
CA LEU A 217 4.87 13.01 -0.18
C LEU A 217 3.43 13.50 -0.31
N LEU A 218 3.22 14.81 -0.23
CA LEU A 218 1.89 15.43 -0.22
C LEU A 218 1.37 15.77 -1.64
N SER A 219 1.98 15.20 -2.68
CA SER A 219 1.65 15.48 -4.09
C SER A 219 0.69 14.49 -4.72
N ARG A 220 0.12 13.56 -3.94
CA ARG A 220 -0.94 12.68 -4.45
C ARG A 220 -2.20 13.49 -4.73
N GLY A 221 -2.92 13.14 -5.78
CA GLY A 221 -4.19 13.74 -6.17
C GLY A 221 -5.37 12.81 -5.96
N MET A 222 -6.56 13.41 -5.93
CA MET A 222 -7.79 12.65 -6.16
C MET A 222 -7.80 12.14 -7.61
N MET A 223 -8.33 10.93 -7.83
CA MET A 223 -8.39 10.33 -9.16
C MET A 223 -9.03 11.29 -10.18
N GLY A 224 -8.30 11.58 -11.26
CA GLY A 224 -8.70 12.47 -12.36
C GLY A 224 -8.30 13.93 -12.21
N ASP A 225 -7.65 14.32 -11.10
CA ASP A 225 -7.12 15.68 -10.93
C ASP A 225 -5.67 15.80 -11.42
N GLY A 226 -4.98 14.69 -11.69
CA GLY A 226 -3.60 14.66 -12.15
C GLY A 226 -3.45 14.15 -13.59
N CYS A 227 -2.32 13.51 -13.86
CA CYS A 227 -1.95 13.07 -15.21
C CYS A 227 -1.87 11.54 -15.39
N ILE A 228 -2.22 10.74 -14.39
CA ILE A 228 -2.12 9.28 -14.50
C ILE A 228 -3.24 8.74 -15.41
N ASP A 229 -2.88 7.90 -16.38
CA ASP A 229 -3.85 7.12 -17.16
C ASP A 229 -4.40 5.95 -16.33
N LEU A 230 -5.36 6.26 -15.46
CA LEU A 230 -6.00 5.28 -14.59
C LEU A 230 -6.80 4.23 -15.36
N ALA A 231 -7.27 4.56 -16.57
CA ALA A 231 -8.00 3.63 -17.42
C ALA A 231 -7.07 2.51 -17.93
N ASP A 232 -5.90 2.89 -18.44
CA ASP A 232 -4.90 1.93 -18.94
C ASP A 232 -4.40 1.01 -17.81
N ILE A 233 -3.92 1.57 -16.69
CA ILE A 233 -3.39 0.77 -15.58
C ILE A 233 -4.46 -0.16 -15.00
N SER A 234 -5.69 0.33 -14.77
CA SER A 234 -6.78 -0.48 -14.18
C SER A 234 -7.22 -1.61 -15.13
N THR A 235 -7.24 -1.33 -16.44
CA THR A 235 -7.53 -2.35 -17.47
C THR A 235 -6.45 -3.42 -17.47
N ARG A 236 -5.17 -3.05 -17.40
CA ARG A 236 -4.05 -4.01 -17.36
C ARG A 236 -4.07 -4.89 -16.12
N VAL A 237 -4.25 -4.27 -14.95
CA VAL A 237 -4.35 -4.98 -13.66
C VAL A 237 -5.50 -6.00 -13.69
N THR A 238 -6.66 -5.59 -14.23
CA THR A 238 -7.83 -6.48 -14.34
C THR A 238 -7.63 -7.57 -15.39
N ALA A 239 -7.09 -7.25 -16.57
CA ALA A 239 -6.80 -8.21 -17.63
C ALA A 239 -5.76 -9.25 -17.21
N ALA A 240 -4.85 -8.88 -16.31
CA ALA A 240 -3.89 -9.79 -15.70
C ALA A 240 -4.53 -10.74 -14.65
N GLY A 241 -5.81 -10.54 -14.33
CA GLY A 241 -6.59 -11.43 -13.44
C GLY A 241 -6.73 -10.95 -12.01
N TYR A 242 -6.33 -9.72 -11.68
CA TYR A 242 -6.48 -9.19 -10.32
C TYR A 242 -7.95 -8.87 -10.00
N THR A 243 -8.52 -9.59 -9.04
CA THR A 243 -9.90 -9.42 -8.56
C THR A 243 -10.01 -8.87 -7.14
N GLY A 244 -8.87 -8.57 -6.50
CA GLY A 244 -8.79 -8.05 -5.14
C GLY A 244 -9.26 -6.59 -5.00
N PRO A 245 -9.14 -6.01 -3.79
CA PRO A 245 -9.57 -4.65 -3.50
C PRO A 245 -8.79 -3.60 -4.30
N VAL A 246 -9.46 -2.48 -4.59
CA VAL A 246 -8.86 -1.28 -5.17
C VAL A 246 -8.88 -0.20 -4.11
N GLU A 247 -7.71 0.07 -3.56
CA GLU A 247 -7.54 0.87 -2.36
C GLU A 247 -7.18 2.32 -2.70
N VAL A 248 -7.97 3.28 -2.22
CA VAL A 248 -7.71 4.70 -2.47
C VAL A 248 -6.82 5.26 -1.37
N GLU A 249 -5.58 5.61 -1.72
CA GLU A 249 -4.56 6.13 -0.80
C GLU A 249 -4.01 7.48 -1.24
N ILE A 250 -4.35 8.54 -0.51
CA ILE A 250 -4.02 9.92 -0.87
C ILE A 250 -3.32 10.62 0.30
N PHE A 251 -2.09 11.06 0.05
CA PHE A 251 -1.35 11.99 0.90
C PHE A 251 -1.40 13.36 0.26
N ASN A 252 -2.18 14.26 0.84
CA ASN A 252 -2.35 15.61 0.32
C ASN A 252 -2.87 16.51 1.44
N ALA A 253 -2.12 17.58 1.73
CA ALA A 253 -2.47 18.48 2.83
C ALA A 253 -3.83 19.14 2.65
N ASP A 254 -4.15 19.61 1.44
CA ASP A 254 -5.41 20.31 1.16
C ASP A 254 -6.61 19.37 1.24
N ILE A 255 -6.45 18.11 0.84
CA ILE A 255 -7.48 17.07 1.02
C ILE A 255 -7.68 16.76 2.50
N TRP A 256 -6.59 16.67 3.28
CA TRP A 256 -6.69 16.39 4.71
C TRP A 256 -7.31 17.53 5.53
N GLN A 257 -7.36 18.77 5.00
CA GLN A 257 -8.05 19.90 5.66
C GLN A 257 -9.55 19.97 5.33
N GLN A 258 -10.04 19.17 4.39
CA GLN A 258 -11.46 19.12 4.07
C GLN A 258 -12.23 18.25 5.07
N ASP A 259 -13.56 18.40 5.06
CA ASP A 259 -14.43 17.48 5.80
C ASP A 259 -14.26 16.05 5.26
N GLY A 260 -13.97 15.10 6.14
CA GLY A 260 -13.67 13.74 5.73
C GLY A 260 -14.84 13.03 5.03
N ALA A 261 -16.09 13.35 5.36
CA ALA A 261 -17.24 12.75 4.69
C ALA A 261 -17.36 13.28 3.25
N GLU A 262 -17.06 14.56 3.03
CA GLU A 262 -16.96 15.15 1.68
C GLU A 262 -15.81 14.54 0.87
N VAL A 263 -14.66 14.28 1.51
CA VAL A 263 -13.54 13.56 0.88
C VAL A 263 -13.98 12.17 0.44
N VAL A 264 -14.61 11.37 1.33
CA VAL A 264 -15.07 10.02 1.00
C VAL A 264 -16.14 10.03 -0.10
N ARG A 265 -17.08 10.99 -0.08
CA ARG A 265 -18.07 11.16 -1.15
C ARG A 265 -17.39 11.41 -2.50
N THR A 266 -16.34 12.24 -2.51
CA THR A 266 -15.55 12.52 -3.71
C THR A 266 -14.78 11.28 -4.17
N VAL A 267 -14.15 10.55 -3.26
CA VAL A 267 -13.49 9.26 -3.55
C VAL A 267 -14.44 8.31 -4.29
N ILE A 268 -15.65 8.13 -3.78
CA ILE A 268 -16.65 7.23 -4.39
C ILE A 268 -17.07 7.71 -5.78
N ASP A 269 -17.35 9.00 -5.96
CA ASP A 269 -17.71 9.56 -7.28
C ASP A 269 -16.59 9.34 -8.30
N ARG A 270 -15.36 9.71 -7.94
CA ARG A 270 -14.20 9.60 -8.83
C ARG A 270 -13.87 8.15 -9.14
N TYR A 271 -13.89 7.26 -8.15
CA TYR A 271 -13.73 5.83 -8.37
C TYR A 271 -14.76 5.27 -9.36
N ARG A 272 -16.05 5.58 -9.17
CA ARG A 272 -17.13 5.09 -10.05
C ARG A 272 -16.99 5.56 -11.50
N ARG A 273 -16.45 6.77 -11.72
CA ARG A 273 -16.35 7.39 -13.04
C ARG A 273 -15.04 7.07 -13.76
N LEU A 274 -13.95 6.91 -13.03
CA LEU A 274 -12.59 6.94 -13.59
C LEU A 274 -11.80 5.65 -13.36
N VAL A 275 -12.28 4.76 -12.50
CA VAL A 275 -11.59 3.50 -12.17
C VAL A 275 -12.50 2.31 -12.42
N LEU A 276 -13.67 2.27 -11.77
CA LEU A 276 -14.64 1.17 -11.84
C LEU A 276 -15.01 0.72 -13.27
N PRO A 277 -15.19 1.60 -14.27
CA PRO A 277 -15.53 1.18 -15.63
C PRO A 277 -14.46 0.30 -16.29
N PHE A 278 -13.22 0.34 -15.78
CA PHE A 278 -12.06 -0.38 -16.29
C PHE A 278 -11.70 -1.60 -15.43
N LEU A 279 -12.53 -1.92 -14.43
CA LEU A 279 -12.38 -3.10 -13.56
C LEU A 279 -13.32 -4.26 -13.94
N GLY A 280 -14.19 -4.06 -14.94
CA GLY A 280 -15.04 -5.10 -15.49
C GLY A 280 -14.33 -5.84 -16.62
N GLY A 281 -14.23 -7.17 -16.52
CA GLY A 281 -13.75 -8.00 -17.62
C GLY A 281 -14.69 -7.85 -18.83
N SER A 282 -14.10 -7.61 -20.00
CA SER A 282 -14.75 -7.80 -21.30
C SER A 282 -15.21 -9.22 -21.50
#